data_AF-A0A1E7ILJ6-F1
#
_entry.id   AF-A0A1E7ILJ6-F1
#
_cell.length_a   1.000
_cell.length_b   1.000
_cell.length_c   1.000
_cell.angle_alpha   90.00
_cell.angle_beta   90.00
_cell.angle_gamma   90.00
#
_symmetry.space_group_name_H-M   'P 1'
#
loop_
_entity.id
_entity.type
_entity.pdbx_description
1 polymer ?
#
loop_
_entity_poly.entity_id
_entity_poly.type
_entity_poly.pdbx_seq_one_letter_code
_entity_poly.pdbx_strand_id
1 'polypeptide(L)'
;MKRIIAILMAALLLILVSGATADDHQVYTNESIQAVINQSNPGDTIYVHQGIYRENLNITKQLTLIGAGANKTAIRAQNTSMNCISISSDGVKISQFAILGANTSAAGIRLTRANECEITKNLFIGNYAHIRGSNSSWTVVNSNVMLTGVYGVYFAYSDENTVSNNLFYNITLCAVCVEEHSDENTVSNNVVNKSGYGVHITFSNDTIVTGNNIMRIREYGICTVDECHRNEIHNNTVTNGSYCGIMLARNSSNNVISYNTVRENHSYGGILLAYESNNNTVEDNTVESIDGQAGIVFYDPNRNNTITRNRVSNNSGYGLWIDRGENNTIYDNVFTNQVNVRNYGKNRWNITISEGPNIMGGSYIGGNYWNDYEGNDTNGDGFGDDAHELWYDEFDHLPLMNTTLMCGDVNGDGQVSLTDVLEAYRRAVDPEYPLYSEWAADVDGNTYVSASDVIEIFRRAVDPTHNLNFCRSYLPKYGGIPNENNNNNDNVLGDICAPSGLNIGRIGSS
;
A
#
# COMPACT_ATOMS: atom_id res chain seq x y z
N MET A 1 8.09 21.49 -25.29
CA MET A 1 8.86 21.58 -26.57
C MET A 1 9.40 20.24 -27.08
N LYS A 2 9.57 19.19 -26.26
CA LYS A 2 9.98 17.84 -26.73
C LYS A 2 8.87 17.02 -27.42
N ARG A 3 7.60 17.44 -27.38
CA ARG A 3 6.45 16.75 -28.01
C ARG A 3 6.11 17.19 -29.45
N ILE A 4 6.76 18.22 -29.99
CA ILE A 4 6.47 18.73 -31.37
C ILE A 4 7.52 18.22 -32.39
N ILE A 5 8.69 17.78 -31.94
CA ILE A 5 9.75 17.25 -32.83
C ILE A 5 9.48 15.79 -33.25
N ALA A 6 8.72 15.02 -32.46
CA ALA A 6 8.33 13.65 -32.82
C ALA A 6 7.31 13.58 -33.97
N ILE A 7 6.46 14.59 -34.12
CA ILE A 7 5.43 14.62 -35.17
C ILE A 7 6.02 15.07 -36.53
N LEU A 8 7.15 15.78 -36.53
CA LEU A 8 7.82 16.26 -37.75
C LEU A 8 8.83 15.27 -38.36
N MET A 9 9.28 14.25 -37.63
CA MET A 9 10.11 13.17 -38.21
C MET A 9 9.29 12.01 -38.80
N ALA A 10 8.01 11.89 -38.48
CA ALA A 10 7.13 10.85 -39.03
C ALA A 10 6.65 11.13 -40.48
N ALA A 11 6.81 12.37 -40.96
CA ALA A 11 6.31 12.79 -42.28
C ALA A 11 7.36 12.74 -43.40
N LEU A 12 8.62 12.35 -43.12
CA LEU A 12 9.70 12.38 -44.11
C LEU A 12 10.53 11.08 -44.16
N LEU A 13 9.86 9.93 -44.08
CA LEU A 13 10.43 8.63 -44.46
C LEU A 13 9.42 7.75 -45.20
N LEU A 14 8.68 8.33 -46.15
CA LEU A 14 7.93 7.59 -47.17
C LEU A 14 8.85 7.30 -48.36
N ILE A 15 9.82 6.41 -48.16
CA ILE A 15 10.60 5.80 -49.25
C ILE A 15 10.60 4.29 -49.03
N LEU A 16 9.68 3.62 -49.73
CA LEU A 16 9.73 2.22 -50.18
C LEU A 16 10.34 1.21 -49.20
N VAL A 17 9.66 0.93 -48.09
CA VAL A 17 9.73 -0.40 -47.48
C VAL A 17 8.77 -1.26 -48.28
N SER A 18 9.30 -2.07 -49.20
CA SER A 18 8.55 -3.20 -49.76
C SER A 18 8.02 -4.02 -48.59
N GLY A 19 6.70 -4.05 -48.43
CA GLY A 19 6.04 -4.76 -47.35
C GLY A 19 6.41 -6.25 -47.39
N ALA A 20 7.30 -6.65 -46.49
CA ALA A 20 7.24 -8.00 -45.96
C ALA A 20 5.99 -8.03 -45.08
N THR A 21 4.91 -8.58 -45.61
CA THR A 21 3.73 -8.91 -44.81
C THR A 21 4.17 -9.93 -43.76
N ALA A 22 3.83 -9.72 -42.49
CA ALA A 22 4.04 -10.71 -41.45
C ALA A 22 3.43 -12.05 -41.91
N ASP A 23 4.24 -13.10 -41.91
CA ASP A 23 3.81 -14.45 -42.30
C ASP A 23 3.48 -15.28 -41.05
N ASP A 24 2.54 -16.22 -41.21
CA ASP A 24 2.07 -17.11 -40.15
C ASP A 24 2.77 -18.47 -40.29
N HIS A 25 3.67 -18.77 -39.35
CA HIS A 25 4.37 -20.05 -39.27
C HIS A 25 3.66 -20.99 -38.29
N GLN A 26 3.72 -22.29 -38.57
CA GLN A 26 3.18 -23.33 -37.70
C GLN A 26 4.30 -24.25 -37.23
N VAL A 27 4.25 -24.68 -35.96
CA VAL A 27 5.21 -25.65 -35.39
C VAL A 27 4.44 -26.80 -34.75
N TYR A 28 4.64 -28.01 -35.26
CA TYR A 28 4.08 -29.26 -34.73
C TYR A 28 5.07 -29.99 -33.80
N THR A 29 4.59 -30.96 -33.02
CA THR A 29 5.34 -31.54 -31.89
C THR A 29 6.65 -32.25 -32.26
N ASN A 30 6.86 -32.58 -33.54
CA ASN A 30 8.07 -33.21 -34.07
C ASN A 30 9.02 -32.21 -34.77
N GLU A 31 8.69 -30.92 -34.75
CA GLU A 31 9.49 -29.85 -35.33
C GLU A 31 10.20 -29.05 -34.22
N SER A 32 11.23 -28.30 -34.59
CA SER A 32 11.94 -27.41 -33.67
C SER A 32 11.38 -26.00 -33.76
N ILE A 33 11.02 -25.43 -32.62
CA ILE A 33 10.62 -24.01 -32.54
C ILE A 33 11.79 -23.13 -32.97
N GLN A 34 13.01 -23.44 -32.51
CA GLN A 34 14.19 -22.66 -32.88
C GLN A 34 14.47 -22.68 -34.39
N ALA A 35 14.28 -23.82 -35.07
CA ALA A 35 14.47 -23.92 -36.51
C ALA A 35 13.50 -22.98 -37.27
N VAL A 36 12.25 -22.88 -36.83
CA VAL A 36 11.25 -21.98 -37.41
C VAL A 36 11.56 -20.51 -37.08
N ILE A 37 11.98 -20.20 -35.84
CA ILE A 37 12.47 -18.85 -35.48
C ILE A 37 13.62 -18.42 -36.40
N ASN A 38 14.56 -19.32 -36.70
CA ASN A 38 15.69 -19.01 -37.57
C ASN A 38 15.24 -18.66 -39.00
N GLN A 39 14.23 -19.35 -39.52
CA GLN A 39 13.68 -19.16 -40.87
C GLN A 39 12.71 -17.98 -40.99
N SER A 40 12.06 -17.58 -39.89
CA SER A 40 11.09 -16.48 -39.87
C SER A 40 11.73 -15.12 -40.14
N ASN A 41 10.96 -14.21 -40.72
CA ASN A 41 11.32 -12.81 -40.87
C ASN A 41 10.96 -12.00 -39.60
N PRO A 42 11.61 -10.86 -39.35
CA PRO A 42 11.17 -9.94 -38.31
C PRO A 42 9.71 -9.51 -38.51
N GLY A 43 8.90 -9.59 -37.45
CA GLY A 43 7.47 -9.26 -37.46
C GLY A 43 6.55 -10.47 -37.65
N ASP A 44 7.08 -11.63 -38.04
CA ASP A 44 6.28 -12.84 -38.26
C ASP A 44 5.63 -13.38 -36.97
N THR A 45 4.54 -14.13 -37.15
CA THR A 45 3.88 -14.85 -36.06
C THR A 45 4.13 -16.35 -36.18
N ILE A 46 4.50 -16.99 -35.08
CA ILE A 46 4.77 -18.42 -34.98
C ILE A 46 3.76 -19.05 -34.02
N TYR A 47 2.89 -19.89 -34.55
CA TYR A 47 1.93 -20.69 -33.78
C TYR A 47 2.51 -22.06 -33.46
N VAL A 48 2.60 -22.37 -32.17
CA VAL A 48 3.13 -23.64 -31.69
C VAL A 48 1.99 -24.50 -31.19
N HIS A 49 1.77 -25.62 -31.87
CA HIS A 49 0.70 -26.56 -31.53
C HIS A 49 0.95 -27.23 -30.17
N GLN A 50 -0.06 -27.97 -29.69
CA GLN A 50 0.05 -28.72 -28.44
C GLN A 50 1.25 -29.67 -28.45
N GLY A 51 1.96 -29.76 -27.33
CA GLY A 51 3.18 -30.55 -27.26
C GLY A 51 4.12 -30.12 -26.16
N ILE A 52 5.16 -30.92 -25.95
CA ILE A 52 6.27 -30.61 -25.05
C ILE A 52 7.53 -30.47 -25.90
N TYR A 53 8.00 -29.24 -26.01
CA TYR A 53 9.19 -28.85 -26.78
C TYR A 53 10.36 -28.74 -25.81
N ARG A 54 11.35 -29.62 -25.96
CA ARG A 54 12.55 -29.61 -25.12
C ARG A 54 13.66 -28.84 -25.81
N GLU A 55 13.67 -27.52 -25.62
CA GLU A 55 14.58 -26.60 -26.31
C GLU A 55 15.02 -25.47 -25.36
N ASN A 56 16.15 -24.84 -25.67
CA ASN A 56 16.50 -23.52 -25.14
C ASN A 56 16.47 -22.55 -26.34
N LEU A 57 15.52 -21.61 -26.33
CA LEU A 57 15.27 -20.74 -27.46
C LEU A 57 16.12 -19.46 -27.39
N ASN A 58 16.55 -18.97 -28.55
CA ASN A 58 17.24 -17.70 -28.73
C ASN A 58 16.50 -16.87 -29.79
N ILE A 59 15.90 -15.77 -29.36
CA ILE A 59 15.10 -14.86 -30.18
C ILE A 59 15.87 -13.55 -30.34
N THR A 60 16.45 -13.36 -31.53
CA THR A 60 17.30 -12.20 -31.87
C THR A 60 16.64 -11.27 -32.90
N LYS A 61 15.35 -11.46 -33.17
CA LYS A 61 14.55 -10.67 -34.10
C LYS A 61 13.14 -10.48 -33.54
N GLN A 62 12.48 -9.37 -33.87
CA GLN A 62 11.10 -9.10 -33.47
C GLN A 62 10.21 -10.21 -34.02
N LEU A 63 9.39 -10.85 -33.19
CA LEU A 63 8.43 -11.87 -33.60
C LEU A 63 7.34 -12.06 -32.55
N THR A 64 6.24 -12.71 -32.94
CA THR A 64 5.18 -13.14 -32.04
C THR A 64 5.18 -14.66 -31.93
N LEU A 65 5.32 -15.20 -30.72
CA LEU A 65 5.31 -16.64 -30.45
C LEU A 65 4.08 -16.99 -29.60
N ILE A 66 3.22 -17.88 -30.10
CA ILE A 66 1.92 -18.21 -29.48
C ILE A 66 1.77 -19.72 -29.34
N GLY A 67 1.59 -20.20 -28.11
CA GLY A 67 1.26 -21.60 -27.84
C GLY A 67 -0.23 -21.89 -27.99
N ALA A 68 -0.60 -23.15 -28.17
CA ALA A 68 -2.01 -23.59 -28.24
C ALA A 68 -2.79 -23.47 -26.91
N GLY A 69 -2.17 -22.91 -25.87
CA GLY A 69 -2.68 -22.77 -24.51
C GLY A 69 -1.63 -23.23 -23.49
N ALA A 70 -1.48 -22.49 -22.38
CA ALA A 70 -0.46 -22.78 -21.37
C ALA A 70 -0.62 -24.16 -20.70
N ASN A 71 -1.80 -24.78 -20.79
CA ASN A 71 -2.07 -26.14 -20.32
C ASN A 71 -1.84 -27.23 -21.39
N LYS A 72 -1.47 -26.85 -22.62
CA LYS A 72 -1.34 -27.75 -23.79
C LYS A 72 0.03 -27.68 -24.46
N THR A 73 0.68 -26.53 -24.42
CA THR A 73 1.98 -26.31 -25.08
C THR A 73 3.01 -25.91 -24.04
N ALA A 74 4.05 -26.73 -23.89
CA ALA A 74 5.13 -26.51 -22.94
C ALA A 74 6.48 -26.35 -23.65
N ILE A 75 7.23 -25.32 -23.29
CA ILE A 75 8.65 -25.19 -23.60
C ILE A 75 9.42 -25.55 -22.33
N ARG A 76 10.19 -26.63 -22.39
CA ARG A 76 11.01 -27.11 -21.29
C ARG A 76 12.47 -26.92 -21.64
N ALA A 77 13.22 -26.22 -20.79
CA ALA A 77 14.65 -26.04 -20.97
C ALA A 77 15.35 -27.39 -21.17
N GLN A 78 16.06 -27.56 -22.29
CA GLN A 78 16.82 -28.76 -22.59
C GLN A 78 18.08 -28.83 -21.70
N ASN A 79 18.79 -27.72 -21.60
CA ASN A 79 19.83 -27.47 -20.62
C ASN A 79 19.24 -26.63 -19.49
N THR A 80 19.12 -27.23 -18.30
CA THR A 80 18.47 -26.61 -17.13
C THR A 80 19.29 -25.50 -16.47
N SER A 81 20.57 -25.39 -16.82
CA SER A 81 21.46 -24.31 -16.37
C SER A 81 21.47 -23.12 -17.33
N MET A 82 20.72 -23.18 -18.44
CA MET A 82 20.56 -22.10 -19.41
C MET A 82 19.12 -21.59 -19.42
N ASN A 83 18.91 -20.34 -19.87
CA ASN A 83 17.57 -19.78 -19.95
C ASN A 83 16.69 -20.64 -20.87
N CYS A 84 15.42 -20.83 -20.53
CA CYS A 84 14.50 -21.56 -21.40
C CYS A 84 14.26 -20.77 -22.69
N ILE A 85 14.10 -19.44 -22.58
CA ILE A 85 13.99 -18.52 -23.71
C ILE A 85 14.89 -17.30 -23.44
N SER A 86 15.79 -16.98 -24.37
CA SER A 86 16.59 -15.75 -24.36
C SER A 86 16.10 -14.81 -25.44
N ILE A 87 15.90 -13.55 -25.11
CA ILE A 87 15.38 -12.50 -26.00
C ILE A 87 16.38 -11.35 -26.02
N SER A 88 16.80 -10.94 -27.21
CA SER A 88 17.71 -9.82 -27.43
C SER A 88 17.27 -8.91 -28.58
N SER A 89 15.95 -8.82 -28.80
CA SER A 89 15.33 -7.97 -29.81
C SER A 89 14.10 -7.32 -29.23
N ASP A 90 13.86 -6.08 -29.65
CA ASP A 90 12.70 -5.32 -29.23
C ASP A 90 11.39 -5.88 -29.81
N GLY A 91 10.27 -5.61 -29.15
CA GLY A 91 8.93 -5.91 -29.65
C GLY A 91 8.57 -7.39 -29.72
N VAL A 92 9.31 -8.27 -29.03
CA VAL A 92 9.02 -9.70 -29.01
C VAL A 92 7.80 -9.98 -28.13
N LYS A 93 6.85 -10.77 -28.66
CA LYS A 93 5.62 -11.14 -27.96
C LYS A 93 5.61 -12.64 -27.69
N ILE A 94 5.37 -13.06 -26.45
CA ILE A 94 5.29 -14.47 -26.06
C ILE A 94 4.02 -14.71 -25.26
N SER A 95 3.18 -15.64 -25.74
CA SER A 95 1.96 -15.98 -25.03
C SER A 95 1.54 -17.44 -25.10
N GLN A 96 0.76 -17.87 -24.09
CA GLN A 96 0.07 -19.16 -24.05
C GLN A 96 0.99 -20.40 -23.98
N PHE A 97 2.12 -20.29 -23.27
CA PHE A 97 3.02 -21.41 -22.98
C PHE A 97 3.06 -21.79 -21.50
N ALA A 98 3.29 -23.07 -21.20
CA ALA A 98 3.99 -23.46 -19.99
C ALA A 98 5.51 -23.35 -20.21
N ILE A 99 6.23 -22.64 -19.35
CA ILE A 99 7.68 -22.40 -19.46
C ILE A 99 8.36 -22.92 -18.18
N LEU A 100 9.21 -23.94 -18.31
CA LEU A 100 9.74 -24.65 -17.14
C LEU A 100 11.14 -25.25 -17.34
N GLY A 101 11.80 -25.53 -16.22
CA GLY A 101 13.01 -26.35 -16.16
C GLY A 101 14.35 -25.60 -16.13
N ALA A 102 14.36 -24.27 -16.10
CA ALA A 102 15.58 -23.47 -15.97
C ALA A 102 15.89 -23.20 -14.49
N ASN A 103 16.60 -24.10 -13.79
CA ASN A 103 16.54 -24.20 -12.31
C ASN A 103 17.87 -23.98 -11.53
N THR A 104 19.01 -23.79 -12.19
CA THR A 104 20.31 -23.60 -11.48
C THR A 104 20.64 -22.14 -11.20
N SER A 105 20.41 -21.25 -12.16
CA SER A 105 20.60 -19.78 -12.08
C SER A 105 19.96 -19.06 -13.27
N ALA A 106 19.12 -19.78 -14.01
CA ALA A 106 18.65 -19.38 -15.34
C ALA A 106 17.18 -18.98 -15.32
N ALA A 107 16.80 -18.11 -16.25
CA ALA A 107 15.43 -17.63 -16.32
C ALA A 107 14.54 -18.51 -17.21
N GLY A 108 13.24 -18.55 -16.92
CA GLY A 108 12.24 -19.01 -17.88
C GLY A 108 12.31 -18.15 -19.14
N ILE A 109 12.22 -16.83 -18.97
CA ILE A 109 12.50 -15.85 -20.03
C ILE A 109 13.56 -14.86 -19.54
N ARG A 110 14.63 -14.68 -20.34
CA ARG A 110 15.65 -13.65 -20.13
C ARG A 110 15.55 -12.58 -21.23
N LEU A 111 15.27 -11.34 -20.85
CA LEU A 111 15.37 -10.17 -21.72
C LEU A 111 16.74 -9.50 -21.49
N THR A 112 17.48 -9.26 -22.56
CA THR A 112 18.77 -8.56 -22.51
C THR A 112 18.81 -7.52 -23.62
N ARG A 113 18.73 -6.23 -23.27
CA ARG A 113 18.65 -5.14 -24.26
C ARG A 113 17.50 -5.34 -25.24
N ALA A 114 16.34 -5.72 -24.72
CA ALA A 114 15.14 -6.04 -25.47
C ALA A 114 13.96 -5.27 -24.91
N ASN A 115 13.63 -4.15 -25.55
CA ASN A 115 12.59 -3.24 -25.13
C ASN A 115 11.22 -3.63 -25.72
N GLU A 116 10.15 -3.03 -25.22
CA GLU A 116 8.80 -3.13 -25.81
C GLU A 116 8.29 -4.57 -25.94
N CYS A 117 8.78 -5.49 -25.11
CA CYS A 117 8.40 -6.90 -25.17
C CYS A 117 7.08 -7.15 -24.42
N GLU A 118 6.29 -8.11 -24.89
CA GLU A 118 5.03 -8.50 -24.25
C GLU A 118 5.06 -9.97 -23.85
N ILE A 119 4.99 -10.25 -22.55
CA ILE A 119 4.99 -11.60 -22.00
C ILE A 119 3.65 -11.81 -21.31
N THR A 120 2.73 -12.54 -21.96
CA THR A 120 1.35 -12.61 -21.50
C THR A 120 0.74 -14.02 -21.47
N LYS A 121 -0.15 -14.29 -20.51
CA LYS A 121 -0.94 -15.54 -20.47
C LYS A 121 -0.09 -16.82 -20.46
N ASN A 122 1.10 -16.75 -19.86
CA ASN A 122 1.99 -17.91 -19.71
C ASN A 122 1.90 -18.50 -18.29
N LEU A 123 2.26 -19.77 -18.18
CA LEU A 123 2.42 -20.50 -16.93
C LEU A 123 3.91 -20.80 -16.71
N PHE A 124 4.51 -20.22 -15.68
CA PHE A 124 5.90 -20.49 -15.31
C PHE A 124 5.96 -21.44 -14.12
N ILE A 125 6.81 -22.47 -14.21
CA ILE A 125 6.96 -23.48 -13.15
C ILE A 125 8.43 -23.82 -12.94
N GLY A 126 8.91 -23.71 -11.70
CA GLY A 126 10.20 -24.27 -11.28
C GLY A 126 11.42 -23.65 -11.95
N ASN A 127 11.35 -22.39 -12.40
CA ASN A 127 12.50 -21.66 -12.92
C ASN A 127 13.18 -20.88 -11.79
N TYR A 128 14.49 -20.62 -11.88
CA TYR A 128 15.19 -19.81 -10.89
C TYR A 128 14.61 -18.39 -10.88
N ALA A 129 14.63 -17.69 -12.01
CA ALA A 129 13.77 -16.54 -12.25
C ALA A 129 12.70 -16.92 -13.28
N HIS A 130 11.43 -16.57 -13.07
CA HIS A 130 10.45 -16.81 -14.13
C HIS A 130 10.68 -15.85 -15.30
N ILE A 131 10.85 -14.56 -15.01
CA ILE A 131 11.23 -13.53 -15.99
C ILE A 131 12.36 -12.68 -15.40
N ARG A 132 13.44 -12.47 -16.16
CA ARG A 132 14.54 -11.58 -15.79
C ARG A 132 14.85 -10.61 -16.93
N GLY A 133 14.66 -9.31 -16.69
CA GLY A 133 15.00 -8.23 -17.61
C GLY A 133 16.27 -7.48 -17.18
N SER A 134 17.13 -7.17 -18.15
CA SER A 134 18.25 -6.25 -17.93
C SER A 134 18.42 -5.31 -19.10
N ASN A 135 18.48 -4.01 -18.81
CA ASN A 135 18.53 -2.97 -19.85
C ASN A 135 17.35 -3.13 -20.83
N SER A 136 16.16 -3.47 -20.33
CA SER A 136 15.00 -3.89 -21.13
C SER A 136 13.77 -3.15 -20.65
N SER A 137 13.49 -2.01 -21.26
CA SER A 137 12.45 -1.05 -20.86
C SER A 137 11.15 -1.25 -21.64
N TRP A 138 10.05 -0.65 -21.17
CA TRP A 138 8.72 -0.74 -21.82
C TRP A 138 8.18 -2.17 -21.99
N THR A 139 8.63 -3.11 -21.18
CA THR A 139 8.15 -4.50 -21.20
C THR A 139 6.83 -4.61 -20.43
N VAL A 140 5.88 -5.34 -21.01
CA VAL A 140 4.61 -5.68 -20.37
C VAL A 140 4.61 -7.15 -19.96
N VAL A 141 4.56 -7.40 -18.64
CA VAL A 141 4.37 -8.73 -18.06
C VAL A 141 2.95 -8.80 -17.51
N ASN A 142 2.04 -9.44 -18.25
CA ASN A 142 0.61 -9.39 -17.93
C ASN A 142 -0.11 -10.75 -17.94
N SER A 143 -1.01 -10.97 -16.98
CA SER A 143 -1.88 -12.17 -16.96
C SER A 143 -1.12 -13.50 -16.91
N ASN A 144 0.07 -13.55 -16.31
CA ASN A 144 0.84 -14.78 -16.16
C ASN A 144 0.57 -15.45 -14.81
N VAL A 145 0.76 -16.77 -14.77
CA VAL A 145 0.75 -17.57 -13.55
C VAL A 145 2.17 -18.04 -13.28
N MET A 146 2.70 -17.75 -12.10
CA MET A 146 4.08 -17.98 -11.72
C MET A 146 4.13 -18.81 -10.43
N LEU A 147 4.49 -20.08 -10.59
CA LEU A 147 4.46 -21.07 -9.52
C LEU A 147 5.86 -21.56 -9.23
N THR A 148 6.28 -21.53 -7.97
CA THR A 148 7.52 -22.17 -7.50
C THR A 148 8.76 -21.69 -8.28
N GLY A 149 9.46 -20.70 -7.75
CA GLY A 149 10.70 -20.16 -8.33
C GLY A 149 11.45 -19.36 -7.28
N VAL A 150 12.67 -18.91 -7.56
CA VAL A 150 13.38 -18.00 -6.64
C VAL A 150 12.87 -16.57 -6.83
N TYR A 151 12.79 -16.12 -8.08
CA TYR A 151 12.22 -14.83 -8.47
C TYR A 151 11.02 -15.02 -9.39
N GLY A 152 9.99 -14.20 -9.20
CA GLY A 152 8.90 -14.07 -10.16
C GLY A 152 9.35 -13.23 -11.36
N VAL A 153 9.28 -11.92 -11.19
CA VAL A 153 9.82 -10.94 -12.15
C VAL A 153 10.97 -10.20 -11.50
N TYR A 154 12.08 -10.09 -12.22
CA TYR A 154 13.25 -9.33 -11.80
C TYR A 154 13.65 -8.35 -12.91
N PHE A 155 13.66 -7.06 -12.62
CA PHE A 155 14.12 -6.00 -13.52
C PHE A 155 15.34 -5.29 -12.92
N ALA A 156 16.38 -5.13 -13.75
CA ALA A 156 17.59 -4.36 -13.42
C ALA A 156 17.95 -3.41 -14.56
N TYR A 157 18.28 -2.15 -14.25
CA TYR A 157 18.50 -1.09 -15.24
C TYR A 157 17.39 -1.04 -16.30
N SER A 158 16.14 -1.21 -15.91
CA SER A 158 15.02 -1.44 -16.82
C SER A 158 13.85 -0.55 -16.45
N ASP A 159 13.64 0.49 -17.23
CA ASP A 159 12.68 1.56 -16.92
C ASP A 159 11.31 1.29 -17.55
N GLU A 160 10.28 1.96 -17.04
CA GLU A 160 8.95 2.03 -17.67
C GLU A 160 8.32 0.64 -17.98
N ASN A 161 8.63 -0.40 -17.19
CA ASN A 161 8.00 -1.71 -17.34
C ASN A 161 6.71 -1.81 -16.52
N THR A 162 5.78 -2.63 -17.01
CA THR A 162 4.51 -2.91 -16.35
C THR A 162 4.41 -4.38 -15.98
N VAL A 163 4.31 -4.68 -14.67
CA VAL A 163 4.00 -6.01 -14.14
C VAL A 163 2.57 -5.99 -13.62
N SER A 164 1.62 -6.54 -14.38
CA SER A 164 0.20 -6.44 -14.01
C SER A 164 -0.65 -7.70 -14.14
N ASN A 165 -1.65 -7.84 -13.28
CA ASN A 165 -2.62 -8.95 -13.33
C ASN A 165 -1.98 -10.34 -13.29
N ASN A 166 -0.82 -10.49 -12.66
CA ASN A 166 -0.14 -11.79 -12.53
C ASN A 166 -0.48 -12.46 -11.20
N LEU A 167 -0.43 -13.79 -11.19
CA LEU A 167 -0.53 -14.61 -9.98
C LEU A 167 0.85 -15.17 -9.64
N PHE A 168 1.40 -14.78 -8.48
CA PHE A 168 2.62 -15.31 -7.92
C PHE A 168 2.29 -16.22 -6.74
N TYR A 169 2.69 -17.49 -6.80
CA TYR A 169 2.46 -18.44 -5.73
C TYR A 169 3.72 -19.21 -5.37
N ASN A 170 4.05 -19.17 -4.07
CA ASN A 170 5.19 -19.89 -3.50
C ASN A 170 6.52 -19.52 -4.16
N ILE A 171 6.77 -18.22 -4.33
CA ILE A 171 8.06 -17.71 -4.81
C ILE A 171 9.03 -17.63 -3.62
N THR A 172 10.18 -18.30 -3.71
CA THR A 172 11.11 -18.50 -2.58
C THR A 172 11.68 -17.18 -2.07
N LEU A 173 12.12 -16.30 -2.98
CA LEU A 173 12.73 -15.03 -2.61
C LEU A 173 11.81 -13.85 -2.89
N CYS A 174 11.56 -13.47 -4.14
CA CYS A 174 10.87 -12.20 -4.43
C CYS A 174 9.88 -12.35 -5.60
N ALA A 175 8.61 -11.99 -5.38
CA ALA A 175 7.62 -12.07 -6.46
C ALA A 175 7.87 -11.01 -7.54
N VAL A 176 8.08 -9.74 -7.16
CA VAL A 176 8.48 -8.67 -8.08
C VAL A 176 9.64 -7.87 -7.49
N CYS A 177 10.75 -7.84 -8.21
CA CYS A 177 11.97 -7.12 -7.83
C CYS A 177 12.29 -6.06 -8.90
N VAL A 178 12.41 -4.80 -8.48
CA VAL A 178 12.76 -3.63 -9.30
C VAL A 178 14.03 -3.03 -8.71
N GLU A 179 15.16 -3.26 -9.36
CA GLU A 179 16.48 -2.96 -8.79
C GLU A 179 17.38 -2.17 -9.76
N GLU A 180 18.45 -1.61 -9.23
CA GLU A 180 19.56 -1.06 -10.01
C GLU A 180 19.13 0.02 -11.03
N HIS A 181 18.58 1.14 -10.57
CA HIS A 181 18.12 2.24 -11.43
C HIS A 181 17.11 1.77 -12.48
N SER A 182 16.08 1.06 -12.03
CA SER A 182 14.92 0.68 -12.83
C SER A 182 13.77 1.63 -12.48
N ASP A 183 13.79 2.82 -13.06
CA ASP A 183 12.89 3.91 -12.69
C ASP A 183 11.54 3.82 -13.45
N GLU A 184 10.51 4.52 -12.96
CA GLU A 184 9.22 4.68 -13.64
C GLU A 184 8.46 3.36 -13.91
N ASN A 185 8.72 2.32 -13.12
CA ASN A 185 8.04 1.03 -13.26
C ASN A 185 6.64 1.04 -12.62
N THR A 186 5.74 0.19 -13.12
CA THR A 186 4.40 -0.01 -12.56
C THR A 186 4.17 -1.47 -12.19
N VAL A 187 3.87 -1.72 -10.91
CA VAL A 187 3.49 -3.04 -10.38
C VAL A 187 2.03 -2.98 -9.94
N SER A 188 1.11 -3.56 -10.71
CA SER A 188 -0.32 -3.35 -10.46
C SER A 188 -1.24 -4.57 -10.55
N ASN A 189 -2.25 -4.63 -9.69
CA ASN A 189 -3.30 -5.67 -9.73
C ASN A 189 -2.75 -7.11 -9.71
N ASN A 190 -1.60 -7.35 -9.08
CA ASN A 190 -1.05 -8.69 -8.94
C ASN A 190 -1.57 -9.35 -7.66
N VAL A 191 -1.64 -10.68 -7.69
CA VAL A 191 -1.91 -11.50 -6.50
C VAL A 191 -0.61 -12.21 -6.12
N VAL A 192 -0.09 -11.93 -4.93
CA VAL A 192 1.12 -12.59 -4.39
C VAL A 192 0.76 -13.38 -3.15
N ASN A 193 1.09 -14.67 -3.13
CA ASN A 193 0.76 -15.55 -2.01
C ASN A 193 1.89 -16.53 -1.68
N LYS A 194 2.19 -16.69 -0.39
CA LYS A 194 3.22 -17.62 0.13
C LYS A 194 4.62 -17.33 -0.41
N SER A 195 4.96 -16.07 -0.65
CA SER A 195 6.26 -15.67 -1.21
C SER A 195 7.24 -15.14 -0.15
N GLY A 196 8.51 -14.98 -0.51
CA GLY A 196 9.52 -14.40 0.39
C GLY A 196 9.26 -12.92 0.63
N TYR A 197 9.40 -12.12 -0.42
CA TYR A 197 9.01 -10.72 -0.54
C TYR A 197 7.84 -10.61 -1.52
N GLY A 198 6.93 -9.65 -1.30
CA GLY A 198 5.89 -9.32 -2.27
C GLY A 198 6.44 -8.46 -3.40
N VAL A 199 6.73 -7.20 -3.10
CA VAL A 199 7.37 -6.25 -4.02
C VAL A 199 8.60 -5.66 -3.34
N HIS A 200 9.76 -5.75 -3.97
CA HIS A 200 11.00 -5.16 -3.49
C HIS A 200 11.55 -4.15 -4.51
N ILE A 201 11.81 -2.94 -4.05
CA ILE A 201 12.35 -1.83 -4.84
C ILE A 201 13.67 -1.39 -4.20
N THR A 202 14.75 -1.33 -4.99
CA THR A 202 16.05 -0.83 -4.51
C THR A 202 16.78 0.02 -5.56
N PHE A 203 17.42 1.10 -5.13
CA PHE A 203 18.08 2.09 -6.00
C PHE A 203 17.23 2.53 -7.19
N SER A 204 15.91 2.59 -7.01
CA SER A 204 14.94 2.83 -8.09
C SER A 204 13.85 3.79 -7.60
N ASN A 205 13.41 4.65 -8.50
CA ASN A 205 12.59 5.81 -8.21
C ASN A 205 11.34 5.84 -9.07
N ASP A 206 10.39 6.69 -8.68
CA ASP A 206 9.21 7.00 -9.48
C ASP A 206 8.38 5.74 -9.84
N THR A 207 8.50 4.67 -9.03
CA THR A 207 7.78 3.41 -9.22
C THR A 207 6.41 3.48 -8.57
N ILE A 208 5.38 3.00 -9.27
CA ILE A 208 4.01 2.92 -8.79
C ILE A 208 3.68 1.47 -8.43
N VAL A 209 3.31 1.23 -7.17
CA VAL A 209 2.84 -0.06 -6.68
C VAL A 209 1.38 0.07 -6.28
N THR A 210 0.46 -0.50 -7.07
CA THR A 210 -0.98 -0.25 -6.84
C THR A 210 -1.94 -1.41 -7.09
N GLY A 211 -3.00 -1.52 -6.27
CA GLY A 211 -4.04 -2.54 -6.48
C GLY A 211 -3.59 -3.98 -6.23
N ASN A 212 -2.41 -4.19 -5.64
CA ASN A 212 -1.89 -5.54 -5.41
C ASN A 212 -2.50 -6.18 -4.17
N ASN A 213 -2.77 -7.48 -4.24
CA ASN A 213 -3.20 -8.29 -3.10
C ASN A 213 -2.06 -9.23 -2.69
N ILE A 214 -1.40 -8.89 -1.58
CA ILE A 214 -0.17 -9.52 -1.11
C ILE A 214 -0.47 -10.20 0.23
N MET A 215 -0.28 -11.53 0.30
CA MET A 215 -0.62 -12.30 1.48
C MET A 215 0.34 -13.42 1.82
N ARG A 216 0.45 -13.75 3.12
CA ARG A 216 1.26 -14.88 3.61
C ARG A 216 2.72 -14.77 3.19
N ILE A 217 3.30 -13.59 3.38
CA ILE A 217 4.67 -13.28 2.98
C ILE A 217 5.64 -13.63 4.10
N ARG A 218 6.77 -14.28 3.79
CA ARG A 218 7.75 -14.71 4.81
C ARG A 218 8.65 -13.59 5.30
N GLU A 219 8.86 -12.56 4.49
CA GLU A 219 9.62 -11.36 4.81
C GLU A 219 8.70 -10.14 4.73
N TYR A 220 8.99 -9.18 3.85
CA TYR A 220 8.28 -7.91 3.74
C TYR A 220 7.24 -7.94 2.61
N GLY A 221 6.05 -7.38 2.87
CA GLY A 221 5.00 -7.29 1.85
C GLY A 221 5.40 -6.40 0.67
N ILE A 222 5.59 -5.11 0.93
CA ILE A 222 6.14 -4.13 -0.02
C ILE A 222 7.29 -3.41 0.67
N CYS A 223 8.47 -3.36 0.06
CA CYS A 223 9.61 -2.64 0.61
C CYS A 223 10.34 -1.79 -0.44
N THR A 224 10.68 -0.56 -0.05
CA THR A 224 11.59 0.34 -0.79
C THR A 224 12.83 0.57 0.07
N VAL A 225 14.01 0.23 -0.44
CA VAL A 225 15.23 0.20 0.37
C VAL A 225 16.43 0.67 -0.43
N ASP A 226 17.33 1.41 0.21
CA ASP A 226 18.55 1.97 -0.39
C ASP A 226 18.23 3.03 -1.46
N GLU A 227 18.11 4.29 -1.03
CA GLU A 227 17.99 5.47 -1.91
C GLU A 227 16.82 5.40 -2.92
N CYS A 228 15.65 4.98 -2.44
CA CYS A 228 14.42 4.93 -3.25
C CYS A 228 13.58 6.19 -3.01
N HIS A 229 13.31 6.94 -4.07
CA HIS A 229 12.63 8.23 -3.99
C HIS A 229 11.40 8.30 -4.89
N ARG A 230 10.43 9.13 -4.47
CA ARG A 230 9.24 9.45 -5.28
C ARG A 230 8.42 8.23 -5.71
N ASN A 231 8.49 7.14 -4.95
CA ASN A 231 7.65 5.97 -5.20
C ASN A 231 6.26 6.17 -4.59
N GLU A 232 5.24 5.68 -5.30
CA GLU A 232 3.85 5.76 -4.88
C GLU A 232 3.35 4.34 -4.59
N ILE A 233 3.02 4.06 -3.32
CA ILE A 233 2.50 2.78 -2.87
C ILE A 233 1.05 3.01 -2.45
N HIS A 234 0.10 2.64 -3.30
CA HIS A 234 -1.29 2.97 -3.01
C HIS A 234 -2.35 1.94 -3.45
N ASN A 235 -3.48 1.89 -2.76
CA ASN A 235 -4.56 0.93 -3.03
C ASN A 235 -4.14 -0.55 -2.93
N ASN A 236 -3.11 -0.90 -2.13
CA ASN A 236 -2.70 -2.30 -1.95
C ASN A 236 -3.35 -2.91 -0.71
N THR A 237 -3.58 -4.22 -0.76
CA THR A 237 -3.99 -5.02 0.41
C THR A 237 -2.83 -5.93 0.81
N VAL A 238 -2.27 -5.73 2.00
CA VAL A 238 -1.12 -6.49 2.52
C VAL A 238 -1.50 -7.17 3.83
N THR A 239 -1.58 -8.50 3.82
CA THR A 239 -2.10 -9.28 4.94
C THR A 239 -1.26 -10.50 5.33
N ASN A 240 -1.30 -10.90 6.60
CA ASN A 240 -0.68 -12.14 7.07
C ASN A 240 0.82 -12.25 6.73
N GLY A 241 1.57 -11.15 6.75
CA GLY A 241 3.02 -11.14 6.59
C GLY A 241 3.76 -11.44 7.90
N SER A 242 4.85 -12.20 7.83
CA SER A 242 5.66 -12.56 9.00
C SER A 242 6.46 -11.38 9.58
N TYR A 243 6.77 -10.38 8.76
CA TYR A 243 7.38 -9.12 9.18
C TYR A 243 6.42 -7.97 8.87
N CYS A 244 6.92 -6.77 8.53
CA CYS A 244 6.03 -5.65 8.25
C CYS A 244 5.36 -5.71 6.88
N GLY A 245 4.18 -5.11 6.82
CA GLY A 245 3.38 -5.04 5.60
C GLY A 245 4.04 -4.15 4.56
N ILE A 246 4.32 -2.89 4.91
CA ILE A 246 4.96 -1.89 4.03
C ILE A 246 6.17 -1.29 4.73
N MET A 247 7.30 -1.16 4.04
CA MET A 247 8.53 -0.59 4.59
C MET A 247 9.20 0.42 3.65
N LEU A 248 9.61 1.57 4.21
CA LEU A 248 10.57 2.49 3.61
C LEU A 248 11.84 2.48 4.46
N ALA A 249 13.00 2.24 3.86
CA ALA A 249 14.25 2.15 4.61
C ALA A 249 15.46 2.75 3.87
N ARG A 250 16.47 3.14 4.65
CA ARG A 250 17.84 3.50 4.20
C ARG A 250 17.84 4.65 3.19
N ASN A 251 17.62 5.84 3.72
CA ASN A 251 17.60 7.10 2.97
C ASN A 251 16.53 7.15 1.85
N SER A 252 15.43 6.42 2.01
CA SER A 252 14.31 6.44 1.05
C SER A 252 13.38 7.60 1.38
N SER A 253 13.30 8.59 0.48
CA SER A 253 12.69 9.90 0.77
C SER A 253 11.72 10.36 -0.31
N ASN A 254 10.72 11.18 0.05
CA ASN A 254 9.68 11.68 -0.85
C ASN A 254 8.78 10.60 -1.42
N ASN A 255 8.60 9.47 -0.72
CA ASN A 255 7.66 8.43 -1.10
C ASN A 255 6.28 8.72 -0.49
N VAL A 256 5.23 8.22 -1.14
CA VAL A 256 3.84 8.34 -0.69
C VAL A 256 3.27 6.93 -0.47
N ILE A 257 2.77 6.67 0.73
CA ILE A 257 2.03 5.46 1.08
C ILE A 257 0.58 5.87 1.32
N SER A 258 -0.35 5.52 0.42
CA SER A 258 -1.74 5.94 0.57
C SER A 258 -2.83 4.94 0.20
N TYR A 259 -4.00 5.02 0.81
CA TYR A 259 -5.13 4.12 0.50
C TYR A 259 -4.81 2.62 0.63
N ASN A 260 -3.80 2.24 1.40
CA ASN A 260 -3.47 0.83 1.60
C ASN A 260 -4.25 0.25 2.77
N THR A 261 -4.57 -1.03 2.65
CA THR A 261 -5.09 -1.86 3.73
C THR A 261 -4.00 -2.79 4.22
N VAL A 262 -3.54 -2.61 5.46
CA VAL A 262 -2.47 -3.39 6.07
C VAL A 262 -2.99 -4.07 7.33
N ARG A 263 -3.08 -5.41 7.33
CA ARG A 263 -3.75 -6.16 8.41
C ARG A 263 -3.02 -7.43 8.78
N GLU A 264 -3.10 -7.86 10.04
CA GLU A 264 -2.63 -9.19 10.47
C GLU A 264 -1.14 -9.43 10.14
N ASN A 265 -0.30 -8.39 10.11
CA ASN A 265 1.14 -8.53 9.91
C ASN A 265 1.86 -8.57 11.27
N HIS A 266 3.05 -9.16 11.31
CA HIS A 266 3.74 -9.53 12.55
C HIS A 266 5.11 -8.84 12.74
N SER A 267 5.74 -9.12 13.88
CA SER A 267 7.12 -8.74 14.22
C SER A 267 7.33 -7.22 14.38
N TYR A 268 7.58 -6.48 13.30
CA TYR A 268 7.93 -5.07 13.38
C TYR A 268 6.70 -4.16 13.39
N GLY A 269 5.75 -4.32 12.47
CA GLY A 269 4.56 -3.47 12.43
C GLY A 269 3.77 -3.53 11.14
N GLY A 270 2.76 -2.68 11.00
CA GLY A 270 2.02 -2.54 9.74
C GLY A 270 2.84 -1.79 8.69
N ILE A 271 3.10 -0.52 8.96
CA ILE A 271 3.91 0.38 8.12
C ILE A 271 5.16 0.81 8.89
N LEU A 272 6.35 0.63 8.29
CA LEU A 272 7.64 0.94 8.91
C LEU A 272 8.41 1.98 8.07
N LEU A 273 8.83 3.07 8.72
CA LEU A 273 9.83 4.00 8.19
C LEU A 273 11.10 3.86 9.01
N ALA A 274 12.23 3.60 8.34
CA ALA A 274 13.49 3.29 9.00
C ALA A 274 14.72 3.93 8.37
N TYR A 275 15.78 4.11 9.17
CA TYR A 275 17.13 4.49 8.70
C TYR A 275 17.17 5.74 7.80
N GLU A 276 16.85 6.90 8.36
CA GLU A 276 16.93 8.20 7.69
C GLU A 276 15.98 8.33 6.48
N SER A 277 14.82 7.65 6.54
CA SER A 277 13.77 7.79 5.53
C SER A 277 12.93 9.03 5.81
N ASN A 278 13.31 10.15 5.20
CA ASN A 278 12.80 11.48 5.50
C ASN A 278 11.83 11.99 4.44
N ASN A 279 11.01 12.98 4.79
CA ASN A 279 10.10 13.67 3.85
C ASN A 279 9.12 12.74 3.12
N ASN A 280 8.70 11.63 3.75
CA ASN A 280 7.69 10.73 3.21
C ASN A 280 6.29 11.11 3.73
N THR A 281 5.26 10.74 2.97
CA THR A 281 3.86 10.92 3.36
C THR A 281 3.17 9.58 3.53
N VAL A 282 2.55 9.37 4.69
CA VAL A 282 1.71 8.20 5.00
C VAL A 282 0.30 8.73 5.21
N GLU A 283 -0.60 8.48 4.26
CA GLU A 283 -1.95 9.05 4.31
C GLU A 283 -3.08 8.14 3.86
N ASP A 284 -4.29 8.34 4.37
CA ASP A 284 -5.48 7.60 3.90
C ASP A 284 -5.36 6.07 4.00
N ASN A 285 -4.49 5.53 4.87
CA ASN A 285 -4.32 4.08 5.05
C ASN A 285 -5.19 3.52 6.17
N THR A 286 -5.58 2.26 6.05
CA THR A 286 -6.18 1.48 7.13
C THR A 286 -5.16 0.45 7.64
N VAL A 287 -4.76 0.58 8.90
CA VAL A 287 -3.78 -0.29 9.56
C VAL A 287 -4.38 -0.88 10.82
N GLU A 288 -4.65 -2.19 10.81
CA GLU A 288 -5.33 -2.82 11.94
C GLU A 288 -4.92 -4.25 12.23
N SER A 289 -5.17 -4.69 13.46
CA SER A 289 -4.91 -6.08 13.89
C SER A 289 -3.47 -6.50 13.63
N ILE A 290 -2.52 -5.56 13.75
CA ILE A 290 -1.10 -5.85 13.68
C ILE A 290 -0.67 -6.51 14.98
N ASP A 291 -0.03 -7.66 14.87
CA ASP A 291 0.54 -8.40 15.99
C ASP A 291 2.07 -8.27 16.00
N GLY A 292 2.51 -7.03 16.16
CA GLY A 292 3.90 -6.58 16.12
C GLY A 292 4.09 -5.36 17.03
N GLN A 293 5.16 -4.59 16.83
CA GLN A 293 5.49 -3.48 17.75
C GLN A 293 4.48 -2.32 17.69
N ALA A 294 4.03 -1.95 16.49
CA ALA A 294 2.95 -0.97 16.33
C ALA A 294 2.24 -1.08 14.97
N GLY A 295 1.09 -0.40 14.83
CA GLY A 295 0.47 -0.17 13.53
C GLY A 295 1.41 0.57 12.58
N ILE A 296 1.89 1.74 12.99
CA ILE A 296 2.88 2.55 12.26
C ILE A 296 4.14 2.71 13.14
N VAL A 297 5.32 2.47 12.57
CA VAL A 297 6.61 2.50 13.30
C VAL A 297 7.60 3.41 12.61
N PHE A 298 8.20 4.34 13.36
CA PHE A 298 9.37 5.12 12.96
C PHE A 298 10.58 4.63 13.77
N TYR A 299 11.46 3.88 13.10
CA TYR A 299 12.62 3.25 13.71
C TYR A 299 13.90 3.94 13.26
N ASP A 300 14.82 4.20 14.18
CA ASP A 300 16.01 5.04 13.93
C ASP A 300 15.65 6.49 13.51
N PRO A 301 16.64 7.38 13.31
CA PRO A 301 16.37 8.75 12.88
C PRO A 301 15.48 8.85 11.64
N ASN A 302 14.30 9.46 11.77
CA ASN A 302 13.41 9.79 10.65
C ASN A 302 12.79 11.18 10.88
N ARG A 303 12.83 12.03 9.86
CA ARG A 303 12.48 13.46 9.98
C ARG A 303 11.57 13.93 8.87
N ASN A 304 10.79 14.96 9.20
CA ASN A 304 9.95 15.70 8.26
C ASN A 304 8.93 14.81 7.52
N ASN A 305 8.54 13.67 8.09
CA ASN A 305 7.48 12.85 7.52
C ASN A 305 6.11 13.40 7.92
N THR A 306 5.11 13.18 7.07
CA THR A 306 3.72 13.56 7.32
C THR A 306 2.86 12.30 7.46
N ILE A 307 2.07 12.24 8.52
CA ILE A 307 1.15 11.14 8.83
C ILE A 307 -0.24 11.74 8.99
N THR A 308 -1.14 11.48 8.05
CA THR A 308 -2.46 12.12 8.06
C THR A 308 -3.56 11.25 7.48
N ARG A 309 -4.80 11.37 7.95
CA ARG A 309 -5.95 10.60 7.44
C ARG A 309 -5.79 9.08 7.51
N ASN A 310 -4.96 8.57 8.43
CA ASN A 310 -4.85 7.12 8.63
C ASN A 310 -5.83 6.63 9.71
N ARG A 311 -6.43 5.46 9.51
CA ARG A 311 -7.21 4.73 10.52
C ARG A 311 -6.35 3.62 11.09
N VAL A 312 -5.93 3.76 12.35
CA VAL A 312 -5.00 2.85 13.03
C VAL A 312 -5.70 2.25 14.25
N SER A 313 -6.05 0.97 14.20
CA SER A 313 -6.94 0.36 15.19
C SER A 313 -6.58 -1.07 15.57
N ASN A 314 -6.96 -1.50 16.78
CA ASN A 314 -6.86 -2.90 17.21
C ASN A 314 -5.46 -3.55 17.05
N ASN A 315 -4.39 -2.76 17.14
CA ASN A 315 -3.02 -3.28 17.10
C ASN A 315 -2.61 -3.75 18.50
N SER A 316 -1.92 -4.89 18.61
CA SER A 316 -1.57 -5.50 19.92
C SER A 316 -0.45 -4.74 20.65
N GLY A 317 0.43 -4.07 19.90
CA GLY A 317 1.42 -3.12 20.40
C GLY A 317 0.85 -1.70 20.50
N TYR A 318 1.58 -0.73 19.94
CA TYR A 318 1.13 0.67 19.87
C TYR A 318 0.33 0.95 18.60
N GLY A 319 -0.48 2.01 18.57
CA GLY A 319 -0.99 2.56 17.31
C GLY A 319 0.15 3.13 16.46
N LEU A 320 0.89 4.07 17.05
CA LEU A 320 2.07 4.71 16.48
C LEU A 320 3.25 4.63 17.46
N TRP A 321 4.39 4.10 17.00
CA TRP A 321 5.64 4.11 17.76
C TRP A 321 6.73 4.91 17.04
N ILE A 322 7.25 5.93 17.72
CA ILE A 322 8.37 6.75 17.27
C ILE A 322 9.55 6.53 18.21
N ASP A 323 10.57 5.79 17.77
CA ASP A 323 11.78 5.52 18.57
C ASP A 323 12.76 6.70 18.53
N ARG A 324 13.10 7.21 17.35
CA ARG A 324 14.05 8.33 17.18
C ARG A 324 13.62 9.31 16.07
N GLY A 325 12.34 9.65 15.99
CA GLY A 325 11.83 10.58 14.96
C GLY A 325 11.64 12.01 15.47
N GLU A 326 12.05 13.01 14.68
CA GLU A 326 11.91 14.43 15.01
C GLU A 326 11.29 15.23 13.85
N ASN A 327 10.59 16.33 14.15
CA ASN A 327 9.98 17.22 13.17
C ASN A 327 9.00 16.53 12.21
N ASN A 328 8.39 15.42 12.62
CA ASN A 328 7.30 14.81 11.86
C ASN A 328 5.99 15.54 12.18
N THR A 329 5.05 15.55 11.25
CA THR A 329 3.72 16.17 11.41
C THR A 329 2.65 15.07 11.37
N ILE A 330 1.94 14.88 12.48
CA ILE A 330 0.93 13.85 12.69
C ILE A 330 -0.41 14.55 12.98
N TYR A 331 -1.38 14.48 12.07
CA TYR A 331 -2.67 15.16 12.23
C TYR A 331 -3.75 14.47 11.41
N ASP A 332 -5.01 14.62 11.80
CA ASP A 332 -6.20 14.09 11.12
C ASP A 332 -6.19 12.56 11.02
N ASN A 333 -5.64 11.86 12.00
CA ASN A 333 -5.66 10.39 12.07
C ASN A 333 -6.67 9.88 13.10
N VAL A 334 -7.08 8.62 13.00
CA VAL A 334 -7.93 7.92 13.98
C VAL A 334 -7.11 6.85 14.67
N PHE A 335 -6.81 7.04 15.96
CA PHE A 335 -6.15 6.06 16.81
C PHE A 335 -7.15 5.41 17.77
N THR A 336 -7.37 4.11 17.59
CA THR A 336 -8.32 3.29 18.37
C THR A 336 -7.65 1.99 18.82
N ASN A 337 -6.57 2.12 19.59
CA ASN A 337 -5.76 1.00 20.07
C ASN A 337 -5.81 0.92 21.59
N GLN A 338 -5.30 -0.17 22.17
CA GLN A 338 -5.15 -0.26 23.62
C GLN A 338 -4.13 0.77 24.14
N VAL A 339 -3.05 1.01 23.37
CA VAL A 339 -2.12 2.12 23.60
C VAL A 339 -1.91 2.83 22.28
N ASN A 340 -2.28 4.11 22.19
CA ASN A 340 -2.28 4.82 20.92
C ASN A 340 -0.88 5.24 20.46
N VAL A 341 -0.07 5.83 21.34
CA VAL A 341 1.23 6.40 20.97
C VAL A 341 2.31 6.02 21.96
N ARG A 342 3.51 5.77 21.43
CA ARG A 342 4.78 5.85 22.17
C ARG A 342 5.74 6.74 21.39
N ASN A 343 6.19 7.84 22.00
CA ASN A 343 7.02 8.84 21.33
C ASN A 343 8.25 9.18 22.15
N TYR A 344 9.43 9.11 21.53
CA TYR A 344 10.72 9.47 22.12
C TYR A 344 11.41 10.66 21.46
N GLY A 345 10.76 11.32 20.49
CA GLY A 345 11.30 12.52 19.84
C GLY A 345 10.31 13.69 19.87
N LYS A 346 10.71 14.83 19.31
CA LYS A 346 9.87 16.03 19.25
C LYS A 346 9.12 16.11 17.93
N ASN A 347 7.81 16.04 17.97
CA ASN A 347 6.97 16.01 16.79
C ASN A 347 5.82 17.00 16.92
N ARG A 348 5.12 17.23 15.82
CA ARG A 348 3.96 18.11 15.78
C ARG A 348 2.71 17.26 15.62
N TRP A 349 1.79 17.36 16.58
CA TRP A 349 0.59 16.52 16.69
C TRP A 349 -0.70 17.19 16.19
N ASN A 350 -0.58 18.39 15.64
CA ASN A 350 -1.67 19.10 14.99
C ASN A 350 -1.14 20.13 13.99
N ILE A 351 -2.04 20.69 13.18
CA ILE A 351 -1.74 21.83 12.33
C ILE A 351 -2.56 23.04 12.74
N THR A 352 -2.26 24.21 12.18
CA THR A 352 -3.19 25.33 12.22
C THR A 352 -4.50 24.89 11.59
N ILE A 353 -5.63 25.18 12.25
CA ILE A 353 -6.97 24.85 11.76
C ILE A 353 -7.11 25.28 10.30
N SER A 354 -7.55 24.35 9.46
CA SER A 354 -7.86 24.60 8.05
C SER A 354 -9.25 24.06 7.72
N GLU A 355 -9.99 24.77 6.86
CA GLU A 355 -11.30 24.32 6.36
C GLU A 355 -11.16 23.03 5.52
N GLY A 356 -12.07 22.09 5.73
CA GLY A 356 -12.15 20.84 4.96
C GLY A 356 -12.69 19.68 5.79
N PRO A 357 -13.29 18.66 5.15
CA PRO A 357 -13.77 17.49 5.86
C PRO A 357 -12.60 16.74 6.52
N ASN A 358 -12.63 16.61 7.84
CA ASN A 358 -11.67 15.82 8.60
C ASN A 358 -12.05 14.33 8.61
N ILE A 359 -11.15 13.47 9.10
CA ILE A 359 -11.31 12.01 9.09
C ILE A 359 -12.50 11.49 9.92
N MET A 360 -13.02 12.31 10.84
CA MET A 360 -14.20 12.00 11.65
C MET A 360 -15.49 12.46 10.98
N GLY A 361 -15.42 13.38 10.01
CA GLY A 361 -16.56 13.93 9.28
C GLY A 361 -16.83 15.42 9.57
N GLY A 362 -16.08 16.04 10.48
CA GLY A 362 -16.22 17.47 10.82
C GLY A 362 -15.69 18.42 9.75
N SER A 363 -16.03 19.71 9.84
CA SER A 363 -15.75 20.73 8.80
C SER A 363 -14.34 21.32 8.82
N TYR A 364 -13.53 20.96 9.80
CA TYR A 364 -12.20 21.54 10.03
C TYR A 364 -11.16 20.46 10.31
N ILE A 365 -9.96 20.64 9.76
CA ILE A 365 -8.80 19.76 9.95
C ILE A 365 -7.83 20.43 10.94
N GLY A 366 -7.34 19.68 11.93
CA GLY A 366 -6.54 20.21 13.03
C GLY A 366 -5.59 19.18 13.64
N GLY A 367 -6.05 18.44 14.65
CA GLY A 367 -5.31 17.36 15.32
C GLY A 367 -5.85 15.97 15.00
N ASN A 368 -5.71 15.02 15.90
CA ASN A 368 -6.04 13.61 15.69
C ASN A 368 -7.18 13.16 16.61
N TYR A 369 -7.87 12.09 16.24
CA TYR A 369 -8.84 11.41 17.09
C TYR A 369 -8.15 10.33 17.93
N TRP A 370 -8.47 10.32 19.22
CA TRP A 370 -7.91 9.42 20.23
C TRP A 370 -9.04 8.75 21.01
N ASN A 371 -9.10 7.42 21.04
CA ASN A 371 -10.16 6.70 21.77
C ASN A 371 -10.04 6.77 23.30
N ASP A 372 -8.93 7.28 23.81
CA ASP A 372 -8.60 7.49 25.22
C ASP A 372 -8.60 8.99 25.61
N TYR A 373 -9.02 9.89 24.70
CA TYR A 373 -9.27 11.29 25.05
C TYR A 373 -10.63 11.43 25.74
N GLU A 374 -10.62 12.01 26.94
CA GLU A 374 -11.81 12.18 27.80
C GLU A 374 -12.28 13.65 27.92
N GLY A 375 -11.66 14.58 27.17
CA GLY A 375 -12.03 15.99 27.21
C GLY A 375 -13.35 16.30 26.50
N ASN A 376 -13.83 17.52 26.68
CA ASN A 376 -15.10 17.98 26.13
C ASN A 376 -14.87 18.96 24.96
N ASP A 377 -15.85 19.05 24.07
CA ASP A 377 -15.95 20.09 23.05
C ASP A 377 -17.21 20.90 23.33
N THR A 378 -17.06 21.93 24.15
CA THR A 378 -18.18 22.77 24.60
C THR A 378 -18.59 23.75 23.51
N ASN A 379 -17.62 24.27 22.76
CA ASN A 379 -17.87 25.22 21.69
C ASN A 379 -18.44 24.54 20.41
N GLY A 380 -18.35 23.20 20.32
CA GLY A 380 -18.76 22.32 19.22
C GLY A 380 -18.19 22.68 17.86
N ASP A 381 -16.92 23.08 17.83
CA ASP A 381 -16.15 23.27 16.60
C ASP A 381 -15.55 21.96 16.07
N GLY A 382 -15.75 20.84 16.78
CA GLY A 382 -15.29 19.51 16.43
C GLY A 382 -13.94 19.14 17.04
N PHE A 383 -13.33 20.03 17.85
CA PHE A 383 -12.10 19.80 18.59
C PHE A 383 -12.33 19.84 20.09
N GLY A 384 -11.63 19.00 20.85
CA GLY A 384 -11.65 19.08 22.30
C GLY A 384 -11.03 20.38 22.81
N ASP A 385 -11.67 21.01 23.80
CA ASP A 385 -11.24 22.28 24.40
C ASP A 385 -9.92 22.15 25.19
N ASP A 386 -9.62 20.95 25.69
CA ASP A 386 -8.38 20.63 26.41
C ASP A 386 -7.39 19.86 25.53
N ALA A 387 -6.10 20.15 25.67
CA ALA A 387 -5.07 19.42 24.94
C ALA A 387 -4.96 17.96 25.43
N HIS A 388 -4.76 17.02 24.50
CA HIS A 388 -4.47 15.64 24.82
C HIS A 388 -2.95 15.46 25.05
N GLU A 389 -2.59 15.10 26.28
CA GLU A 389 -1.20 14.78 26.64
C GLU A 389 -0.81 13.39 26.12
N LEU A 390 0.28 13.31 25.36
CA LEU A 390 0.73 12.07 24.75
C LEU A 390 1.87 11.43 25.55
N TRP A 391 3.03 12.09 25.59
CA TRP A 391 4.22 11.63 26.31
C TRP A 391 5.30 12.72 26.39
N TYR A 392 6.01 12.88 27.52
CA TYR A 392 7.14 13.83 27.73
C TYR A 392 6.87 15.26 27.20
N ASP A 393 5.79 15.91 27.65
CA ASP A 393 5.47 17.31 27.30
C ASP A 393 5.11 17.54 25.82
N GLU A 394 4.69 16.48 25.12
CA GLU A 394 4.13 16.54 23.78
C GLU A 394 2.60 16.44 23.83
N PHE A 395 1.93 17.34 23.13
CA PHE A 395 0.47 17.49 23.18
C PHE A 395 -0.13 17.58 21.78
N ASP A 396 -1.29 16.97 21.63
CA ASP A 396 -2.24 17.36 20.59
C ASP A 396 -3.19 18.43 21.16
N HIS A 397 -3.04 19.68 20.70
CA HIS A 397 -3.89 20.79 21.15
C HIS A 397 -5.21 20.93 20.38
N LEU A 398 -5.47 20.05 19.39
CA LEU A 398 -6.70 20.07 18.60
C LEU A 398 -7.24 18.64 18.45
N PRO A 399 -7.42 17.88 19.57
CA PRO A 399 -7.88 16.51 19.48
C PRO A 399 -9.26 16.49 18.82
N LEU A 400 -9.40 15.70 17.76
CA LEU A 400 -10.66 15.56 17.04
C LEU A 400 -11.67 14.84 17.92
N MET A 401 -12.89 15.36 17.96
CA MET A 401 -14.02 14.70 18.61
C MET A 401 -14.73 13.77 17.65
N ASN A 402 -15.44 12.79 18.19
CA ASN A 402 -16.28 11.92 17.38
C ASN A 402 -17.49 12.71 16.87
N THR A 403 -17.35 13.29 15.68
CA THR A 403 -18.38 14.10 15.04
C THR A 403 -19.61 13.32 14.61
N THR A 404 -19.68 12.00 14.83
CA THR A 404 -20.96 11.27 14.66
C THR A 404 -21.98 11.58 15.75
N LEU A 405 -21.57 12.21 16.85
CA LEU A 405 -22.47 12.55 17.93
C LEU A 405 -22.00 13.85 18.61
N MET A 406 -22.59 14.99 18.21
CA MET A 406 -22.35 16.28 18.87
C MET A 406 -23.47 16.61 19.87
N CYS A 407 -23.16 17.42 20.88
CA CYS A 407 -24.20 17.99 21.73
C CYS A 407 -25.14 18.85 20.85
N GLY A 408 -26.45 18.55 20.87
CA GLY A 408 -27.44 19.16 19.99
C GLY A 408 -27.64 18.48 18.63
N ASP A 409 -26.81 17.52 18.22
CA ASP A 409 -27.00 16.68 17.01
C ASP A 409 -27.85 15.46 17.37
N VAL A 410 -29.17 15.67 17.39
CA VAL A 410 -30.12 14.66 17.86
C VAL A 410 -30.46 13.62 16.79
N ASN A 411 -30.13 13.91 15.53
CA ASN A 411 -30.37 13.01 14.40
C ASN A 411 -29.11 12.18 14.00
N GLY A 412 -27.94 12.52 14.54
CA GLY A 412 -26.66 11.83 14.35
C GLY A 412 -26.05 11.99 12.96
N ASP A 413 -26.40 13.06 12.24
CA ASP A 413 -25.87 13.35 10.90
C ASP A 413 -24.52 14.10 10.94
N GLY A 414 -24.05 14.42 12.14
CA GLY A 414 -22.79 15.13 12.37
C GLY A 414 -22.91 16.64 12.17
N GLN A 415 -24.12 17.20 12.22
CA GLN A 415 -24.37 18.64 12.19
C GLN A 415 -25.40 19.04 13.26
N VAL A 416 -25.24 20.22 13.89
CA VAL A 416 -26.34 20.83 14.66
C VAL A 416 -27.09 21.78 13.74
N SER A 417 -28.22 21.33 13.19
CA SER A 417 -28.97 22.01 12.14
C SER A 417 -30.42 22.32 12.54
N LEU A 418 -31.16 22.98 11.65
CA LEU A 418 -32.60 23.16 11.85
C LEU A 418 -33.38 21.83 11.83
N THR A 419 -32.80 20.77 11.27
CA THR A 419 -33.38 19.42 11.33
C THR A 419 -33.35 18.92 12.77
N ASP A 420 -32.26 19.13 13.48
CA ASP A 420 -32.09 18.76 14.90
C ASP A 420 -33.03 19.53 15.81
N VAL A 421 -33.21 20.83 15.54
CA VAL A 421 -34.22 21.65 16.23
C VAL A 421 -35.61 21.03 16.09
N LEU A 422 -35.95 20.53 14.90
CA LEU A 422 -37.26 19.94 14.64
C LEU A 422 -37.43 18.58 15.33
N GLU A 423 -36.40 17.73 15.32
CA GLU A 423 -36.40 16.44 16.00
C GLU A 423 -36.45 16.62 17.53
N ALA A 424 -35.65 17.53 18.09
CA ALA A 424 -35.69 17.89 19.51
C ALA A 424 -37.06 18.48 19.91
N TYR A 425 -37.67 19.30 19.05
CA TYR A 425 -39.03 19.80 19.26
C TYR A 425 -40.07 18.67 19.31
N ARG A 426 -39.97 17.67 18.43
CA ARG A 426 -40.86 16.51 18.45
C ARG A 426 -40.71 15.74 19.77
N ARG A 427 -39.49 15.52 20.25
CA ARG A 427 -39.23 14.91 21.57
C ARG A 427 -39.75 15.76 22.74
N ALA A 428 -39.63 17.08 22.70
CA ALA A 428 -40.11 17.96 23.76
C ALA A 428 -41.66 17.98 23.85
N VAL A 429 -42.36 17.77 22.73
CA VAL A 429 -43.84 17.71 22.67
C VAL A 429 -44.35 16.29 22.95
N ASP A 430 -43.62 15.27 22.53
CA ASP A 430 -43.92 13.85 22.73
C ASP A 430 -42.71 13.15 23.38
N PRO A 431 -42.73 12.93 24.71
CA PRO A 431 -41.63 12.30 25.44
C PRO A 431 -41.26 10.88 24.96
N GLU A 432 -42.14 10.19 24.22
CA GLU A 432 -41.86 8.85 23.67
C GLU A 432 -41.29 8.89 22.24
N TYR A 433 -41.22 10.05 21.60
CA TYR A 433 -40.73 10.20 20.23
C TYR A 433 -39.25 9.78 20.13
N PRO A 434 -38.86 8.74 19.37
CA PRO A 434 -37.47 8.26 19.36
C PRO A 434 -36.52 9.27 18.69
N LEU A 435 -35.39 9.53 19.34
CA LEU A 435 -34.26 10.28 18.77
C LEU A 435 -33.14 9.31 18.46
N TYR A 436 -32.33 9.63 17.44
CA TYR A 436 -31.14 8.84 17.15
C TYR A 436 -30.10 9.00 18.28
N SER A 437 -29.88 10.24 18.73
CA SER A 437 -28.98 10.58 19.83
C SER A 437 -29.75 11.19 21.00
N GLU A 438 -30.38 10.38 21.86
CA GLU A 438 -31.14 10.90 23.01
C GLU A 438 -30.30 11.74 23.97
N TRP A 439 -29.02 11.37 24.13
CA TRP A 439 -28.08 12.05 25.01
C TRP A 439 -27.78 13.48 24.56
N ALA A 440 -27.91 13.77 23.26
CA ALA A 440 -27.60 15.06 22.66
C ALA A 440 -28.75 16.08 22.79
N ALA A 441 -29.91 15.66 23.29
CA ALA A 441 -31.12 16.47 23.30
C ALA A 441 -31.37 17.24 24.61
N ASP A 442 -30.74 16.86 25.72
CA ASP A 442 -30.74 17.61 26.98
C ASP A 442 -29.48 18.46 27.03
N VAL A 443 -29.58 19.71 26.57
CA VAL A 443 -28.45 20.62 26.37
C VAL A 443 -28.36 21.68 27.45
N ASP A 444 -29.34 21.74 28.37
CA ASP A 444 -29.34 22.62 29.54
C ASP A 444 -29.10 21.90 30.88
N GLY A 445 -29.05 20.57 30.87
CA GLY A 445 -28.59 19.73 31.98
C GLY A 445 -29.65 19.46 33.05
N ASN A 446 -30.91 19.74 32.73
CA ASN A 446 -32.03 19.59 33.65
C ASN A 446 -32.58 18.16 33.72
N THR A 447 -32.03 17.21 32.95
CA THR A 447 -32.42 15.79 32.82
C THR A 447 -33.69 15.51 32.01
N TYR A 448 -34.24 16.52 31.34
CA TYR A 448 -35.43 16.41 30.47
C TYR A 448 -35.23 17.19 29.17
N VAL A 449 -35.64 16.61 28.04
CA VAL A 449 -35.71 17.34 26.76
C VAL A 449 -36.95 18.23 26.77
N SER A 450 -36.74 19.54 26.77
CA SER A 450 -37.76 20.55 26.97
C SER A 450 -37.70 21.64 25.89
N ALA A 451 -38.64 22.60 25.95
CA ALA A 451 -38.59 23.77 25.08
C ALA A 451 -37.33 24.64 25.29
N SER A 452 -36.69 24.55 26.47
CA SER A 452 -35.43 25.22 26.77
C SER A 452 -34.31 24.64 25.90
N ASP A 453 -34.22 23.31 25.83
CA ASP A 453 -33.23 22.61 25.01
C ASP A 453 -33.38 22.89 23.53
N VAL A 454 -34.62 22.90 23.03
CA VAL A 454 -34.94 23.23 21.63
C VAL A 454 -34.45 24.64 21.28
N ILE A 455 -34.57 25.60 22.21
CA ILE A 455 -34.11 26.98 22.00
C ILE A 455 -32.59 27.05 21.97
N GLU A 456 -31.89 26.34 22.86
CA GLU A 456 -30.43 26.32 22.87
C GLU A 456 -29.86 25.62 21.63
N ILE A 457 -30.44 24.48 21.21
CA ILE A 457 -30.09 23.81 19.94
C ILE A 457 -30.36 24.74 18.76
N PHE A 458 -31.47 25.48 18.75
CA PHE A 458 -31.76 26.47 17.72
C PHE A 458 -30.73 27.59 17.68
N ARG A 459 -30.30 28.11 18.83
CA ARG A 459 -29.25 29.14 18.91
C ARG A 459 -27.94 28.62 18.35
N ARG A 460 -27.53 27.39 18.68
CA ARG A 460 -26.37 26.74 18.05
C ARG A 460 -26.53 26.57 16.55
N ALA A 461 -27.70 26.16 16.07
CA ALA A 461 -27.95 25.93 14.66
C ALA A 461 -27.89 27.22 13.80
N VAL A 462 -28.19 28.39 14.39
CA VAL A 462 -28.12 29.69 13.70
C VAL A 462 -26.85 30.50 14.03
N ASP A 463 -26.17 30.14 15.10
CA ASP A 463 -24.88 30.69 15.54
C ASP A 463 -23.98 29.53 16.00
N PRO A 464 -23.10 29.03 15.12
CA PRO A 464 -22.20 27.92 15.44
C PRO A 464 -21.30 28.16 16.67
N THR A 465 -21.13 29.40 17.12
CA THR A 465 -20.29 29.75 18.28
C THR A 465 -21.03 29.66 19.62
N HIS A 466 -22.34 29.40 19.60
CA HIS A 466 -23.19 29.39 20.81
C HIS A 466 -23.01 28.11 21.65
N ASN A 467 -22.28 28.18 22.75
CA ASN A 467 -21.89 27.01 23.56
C ASN A 467 -23.08 26.18 24.12
N LEU A 468 -23.03 24.84 23.97
CA LEU A 468 -23.98 23.87 24.55
C LEU A 468 -23.21 23.00 25.57
N ASN A 469 -23.39 23.28 26.86
CA ASN A 469 -22.48 22.80 27.92
C ASN A 469 -22.96 21.55 28.68
N PHE A 470 -24.16 21.02 28.41
CA PHE A 470 -24.80 20.11 29.38
C PHE A 470 -25.26 18.74 28.85
N CYS A 471 -24.94 18.38 27.61
CA CYS A 471 -25.20 17.02 27.12
C CYS A 471 -24.41 15.99 27.92
N ARG A 472 -25.10 15.20 28.76
CA ARG A 472 -24.45 14.12 29.51
C ARG A 472 -24.22 12.92 28.61
N SER A 473 -22.97 12.52 28.44
CA SER A 473 -22.60 11.27 27.79
C SER A 473 -23.22 10.08 28.53
N TYR A 474 -24.16 9.37 27.89
CA TYR A 474 -24.48 7.99 28.26
C TYR A 474 -23.47 7.08 27.56
N LEU A 475 -22.23 7.05 28.04
CA LEU A 475 -21.36 5.91 27.74
C LEU A 475 -21.83 4.74 28.63
N PRO A 476 -22.10 3.54 28.07
CA PRO A 476 -22.30 2.36 28.89
C PRO A 476 -21.05 2.18 29.74
N LYS A 477 -21.23 2.12 31.07
CA LYS A 477 -20.17 1.77 32.02
C LYS A 477 -19.59 0.41 31.63
N TYR A 478 -18.51 0.39 30.88
CA TYR A 478 -17.57 -0.72 30.95
C TYR A 478 -16.97 -0.70 32.36
N GLY A 479 -16.98 -1.87 32.99
CA GLY A 479 -16.77 -2.08 34.41
C GLY A 479 -15.54 -1.34 34.96
N GLY A 480 -15.73 -0.75 36.14
CA GLY A 480 -14.73 0.07 36.81
C GLY A 480 -13.38 -0.63 37.00
N ILE A 481 -12.35 0.17 36.83
CA ILE A 481 -10.99 -0.10 37.32
C ILE A 481 -11.05 -0.01 38.85
N PRO A 482 -10.62 -1.04 39.62
CA PRO A 482 -10.24 -0.82 40.99
C PRO A 482 -8.86 -0.17 41.03
N ASN A 483 -8.79 1.02 41.60
CA ASN A 483 -7.56 1.59 42.12
C ASN A 483 -7.04 0.71 43.27
N GLU A 484 -5.87 0.08 43.10
CA GLU A 484 -4.98 -0.23 44.22
C GLU A 484 -3.50 -0.01 43.83
N ASN A 485 -2.99 1.11 44.33
CA ASN A 485 -1.71 1.29 45.02
C ASN A 485 -0.51 0.40 44.67
N ASN A 486 0.59 1.09 44.32
CA ASN A 486 1.95 0.88 44.83
C ASN A 486 2.32 -0.56 45.21
N ASN A 487 2.99 -1.24 44.28
CA ASN A 487 4.17 -2.02 44.65
C ASN A 487 5.18 -2.01 43.50
N ASN A 488 6.36 -1.50 43.84
CA ASN A 488 7.61 -1.73 43.14
C ASN A 488 7.70 -3.20 42.72
N ASN A 489 7.66 -3.43 41.41
CA ASN A 489 8.27 -4.58 40.76
C ASN A 489 8.59 -4.14 39.33
N ASP A 490 9.68 -3.38 39.22
CA ASP A 490 10.57 -3.51 38.07
C ASP A 490 10.89 -5.00 37.94
N ASN A 491 10.21 -5.68 37.01
CA ASN A 491 10.72 -6.78 36.19
C ASN A 491 9.59 -7.52 35.45
N VAL A 492 9.89 -7.83 34.18
CA VAL A 492 9.23 -8.76 33.25
C VAL A 492 8.10 -8.20 32.36
N LEU A 493 8.39 -7.14 31.61
CA LEU A 493 8.31 -7.25 30.15
C LEU A 493 9.75 -7.09 29.69
N GLY A 494 10.40 -8.21 29.41
CA GLY A 494 11.79 -8.21 28.98
C GLY A 494 11.97 -7.22 27.85
N ASP A 495 13.02 -6.41 27.95
CA ASP A 495 13.57 -5.63 26.84
C ASP A 495 13.46 -6.47 25.57
N ILE A 496 12.43 -6.20 24.76
CA ILE A 496 12.43 -6.66 23.37
C ILE A 496 13.48 -5.77 22.76
N CYS A 497 14.71 -6.27 22.81
CA CYS A 497 15.89 -5.67 22.22
C CYS A 497 15.50 -5.01 20.91
N ALA A 498 15.84 -3.73 20.79
CA ALA A 498 16.00 -3.07 19.50
C ALA A 498 16.63 -4.07 18.52
N PRO A 499 16.07 -4.26 17.30
CA PRO A 499 16.69 -5.15 16.34
C PRO A 499 18.12 -4.69 16.10
N SER A 500 19.08 -5.47 16.61
CA SER A 500 20.47 -5.40 16.25
C SER A 500 20.59 -5.80 14.78
N GLY A 501 20.41 -4.80 13.91
CA GLY A 501 20.39 -4.90 12.45
C GLY A 501 19.04 -5.40 11.92
N LEU A 502 18.22 -4.52 11.34
CA LEU A 502 17.33 -4.99 10.28
C LEU A 502 18.23 -5.60 9.22
N ASN A 503 18.22 -6.93 9.13
CA ASN A 503 19.00 -7.67 8.16
C ASN A 503 18.29 -7.60 6.80
N ILE A 504 18.20 -6.40 6.24
CA ILE A 504 17.71 -6.17 4.88
C ILE A 504 18.89 -6.49 3.98
N GLY A 505 19.09 -7.78 3.68
CA GLY A 505 20.13 -8.18 2.75
C GLY A 505 19.92 -7.48 1.42
N ARG A 506 20.98 -6.97 0.79
CA ARG A 506 20.91 -6.72 -0.66
C ARG A 506 20.50 -8.04 -1.29
N ILE A 507 19.38 -8.07 -1.99
CA ILE A 507 19.00 -9.22 -2.79
C ILE A 507 20.02 -9.25 -3.94
N GLY A 508 21.11 -10.00 -3.73
CA GLY A 508 22.33 -9.83 -4.51
C GLY A 508 22.13 -10.09 -6.00
N SER A 509 22.70 -9.18 -6.81
CA SER A 509 23.02 -9.39 -8.22
C SER A 509 24.02 -10.55 -8.33
N SER A 510 23.55 -11.74 -8.71
CA SER A 510 24.40 -12.78 -9.32
C SER A 510 23.92 -13.11 -10.72
#